data_AF-A0A0C9YB71-F1
#
_entry.id   AF-A0A0C9YB71-F1
#
_cell.length_a   1.000
_cell.length_b   1.000
_cell.length_c   1.000
_cell.angle_alpha   90.00
_cell.angle_beta   90.00
_cell.angle_gamma   90.00
#
_symmetry.space_group_name_H-M   'P 1'
#
loop_
_entity.id
_entity.type
_entity.pdbx_description
1 polymer ?
#
loop_
_entity_poly.entity_id
_entity_poly.type
_entity_poly.pdbx_seq_one_letter_code
_entity_poly.pdbx_strand_id
1 'polypeptide(L)'
;VAIFLYRAGHYGNVCSPEDVSQWAGVSVGMVVNCTHHVIAALLDQHDEFVYIPGAQSEEMQCARAFTESRTCRTWKNRVFAADSSAINLYARPGMFRDGFYDQKARFLLNCQV
;
A
#
# COMPACT_ATOMS: atom_id res chain seq x y z
N VAL A 1 14.20 -2.12 1.44
CA VAL A 1 13.03 -1.31 1.89
C VAL A 1 12.96 0.05 1.21
N ALA A 2 13.97 0.93 1.30
CA ALA A 2 13.93 2.28 0.70
C ALA A 2 13.69 2.28 -0.84
N ILE A 3 14.37 1.40 -1.58
CA ILE A 3 14.18 1.20 -3.03
C ILE A 3 12.73 0.83 -3.37
N PHE A 4 12.13 -0.05 -2.57
CA PHE A 4 10.73 -0.46 -2.75
C PHE A 4 9.77 0.70 -2.46
N LEU A 5 9.96 1.43 -1.36
CA LEU A 5 9.12 2.57 -1.01
C LEU A 5 9.19 3.69 -2.05
N TYR A 6 10.39 3.97 -2.57
CA TYR A 6 10.58 4.93 -3.65
C TYR A 6 9.86 4.48 -4.94
N ARG A 7 9.98 3.18 -5.28
CA ARG A 7 9.32 2.60 -6.45
C ARG A 7 7.79 2.62 -6.35
N ALA A 8 7.24 2.27 -5.19
CA ALA A 8 5.80 2.12 -4.96
C ALA A 8 5.10 3.45 -4.64
N GLY A 9 5.82 4.42 -4.05
CA GLY A 9 5.27 5.72 -3.67
C GLY A 9 5.27 6.77 -4.79
N HIS A 10 5.77 6.43 -5.98
CA HIS A 10 5.84 7.36 -7.09
C HIS A 10 4.43 7.55 -7.70
N TYR A 11 3.98 8.81 -7.76
CA TYR A 11 2.63 9.24 -8.13
C TYR A 11 2.14 8.59 -9.43
N GLY A 12 1.14 7.70 -9.34
CA GLY A 12 0.28 7.29 -10.47
C GLY A 12 0.85 6.28 -11.46
N ASN A 13 2.13 5.91 -11.38
CA ASN A 13 2.69 4.79 -12.12
C ASN A 13 3.91 4.26 -11.37
N VAL A 14 3.99 2.94 -11.16
CA VAL A 14 5.15 2.31 -10.53
C VAL A 14 6.42 2.78 -11.24
N CYS A 15 7.35 3.39 -10.51
CA CYS A 15 8.59 3.90 -11.10
C CYS A 15 9.34 2.74 -11.79
N SER A 16 9.83 2.98 -13.01
CA SER A 16 10.49 1.91 -13.77
C SER A 16 11.73 1.43 -13.01
N PRO A 17 12.06 0.12 -13.05
CA PRO A 17 13.27 -0.38 -12.43
C PRO A 17 14.53 0.37 -12.87
N GLU A 18 14.56 0.87 -14.11
CA GLU A 18 15.62 1.67 -14.70
C GLU A 18 15.75 3.04 -14.00
N ASP A 19 14.66 3.78 -13.84
CA ASP A 19 14.66 5.08 -13.16
C ASP A 19 15.08 4.94 -11.69
N VAL A 20 14.58 3.90 -11.01
CA VAL A 20 14.96 3.59 -9.63
C VAL A 20 16.44 3.20 -9.54
N SER A 21 16.97 2.49 -10.55
CA SER A 21 18.37 2.09 -10.60
C SER A 21 19.30 3.30 -10.73
N GLN A 22 18.94 4.28 -11.58
CA GLN A 22 19.65 5.55 -11.74
C GLN A 22 19.60 6.36 -10.46
N TRP A 23 18.42 6.45 -9.82
CA TRP A 23 18.24 7.16 -8.57
C TRP A 23 19.07 6.56 -7.41
N ALA A 24 19.06 5.23 -7.28
CA ALA A 24 19.75 4.54 -6.19
C ALA A 24 21.23 4.29 -6.46
N GLY A 25 21.72 4.48 -7.69
CA GLY A 25 23.10 4.15 -8.07
C GLY A 25 23.39 2.65 -8.01
N VAL A 26 22.39 1.81 -8.32
CA VAL A 26 22.48 0.33 -8.27
C VAL A 26 22.12 -0.28 -9.62
N SER A 27 22.36 -1.58 -9.81
CA SER A 27 21.90 -2.26 -11.02
C SER A 27 20.38 -2.48 -11.00
N VAL A 28 19.77 -2.53 -12.18
CA VAL A 28 18.34 -2.86 -12.36
C VAL A 28 17.99 -4.20 -11.69
N GLY A 29 18.86 -5.20 -11.80
CA GLY A 29 18.67 -6.49 -11.13
C GLY A 29 18.60 -6.36 -9.60
N MET A 30 19.34 -5.42 -9.00
CA MET A 30 19.27 -5.15 -7.56
C MET A 30 17.92 -4.53 -7.18
N VAL A 31 17.37 -3.65 -8.01
CA VAL A 31 16.03 -3.07 -7.81
C VAL A 31 14.94 -4.15 -7.85
N VAL A 32 15.02 -5.06 -8.82
CA VAL A 32 14.09 -6.18 -8.96
C VAL A 32 14.20 -7.12 -7.76
N ASN A 33 15.42 -7.53 -7.38
CA ASN A 33 15.64 -8.40 -6.22
C ASN A 33 15.12 -7.78 -4.92
N CYS A 34 15.41 -6.49 -4.70
CA CYS A 34 14.86 -5.74 -3.56
C CYS A 34 13.33 -5.74 -3.56
N THR A 35 12.70 -5.57 -4.73
CA THR A 35 11.24 -5.56 -4.84
C THR A 35 10.67 -6.95 -4.51
N HIS A 36 11.24 -8.01 -5.08
CA HIS A 36 10.81 -9.39 -4.81
C HIS A 36 10.97 -9.76 -3.34
N HIS A 37 12.07 -9.40 -2.69
CA HIS A 37 12.26 -9.67 -1.26
C HIS A 37 11.19 -8.99 -0.39
N VAL A 38 10.82 -7.74 -0.70
CA VAL A 38 9.78 -7.03 0.06
C VAL A 38 8.40 -7.64 -0.18
N ILE A 39 8.05 -7.96 -1.44
CA ILE A 39 6.78 -8.61 -1.75
C ILE A 39 6.69 -10.00 -1.11
N ALA A 40 7.77 -10.80 -1.14
CA ALA A 40 7.81 -12.10 -0.50
C ALA A 40 7.60 -11.99 1.02
N ALA A 41 8.24 -11.04 1.69
CA ALA A 41 8.03 -10.79 3.11
C ALA A 41 6.60 -10.32 3.43
N LEU A 42 5.98 -9.51 2.56
CA LEU A 42 4.58 -9.13 2.72
C LEU A 42 3.62 -10.31 2.54
N LEU A 43 3.90 -11.20 1.57
CA LEU A 43 3.10 -12.40 1.33
C LEU A 43 3.24 -13.43 2.44
N ASP A 44 4.43 -13.58 3.03
CA ASP A 44 4.66 -14.46 4.18
C ASP A 44 3.83 -14.05 5.40
N GLN A 45 3.59 -12.75 5.56
CA GLN A 45 2.79 -12.17 6.64
C GLN A 45 1.31 -11.99 6.25
N HIS A 46 0.94 -12.33 5.02
CA HIS A 46 -0.40 -12.07 4.49
C HIS A 46 -1.49 -12.72 5.33
N ASP A 47 -1.32 -13.99 5.69
CA ASP A 47 -2.39 -14.71 6.40
C ASP A 47 -2.54 -14.27 7.87
N GLU A 48 -1.52 -13.61 8.44
CA GLU A 48 -1.57 -13.04 9.78
C GLU A 48 -2.28 -11.68 9.80
N PHE A 49 -2.06 -10.83 8.78
CA PHE A 49 -2.54 -9.45 8.79
C PHE A 49 -3.66 -9.16 7.77
N VAL A 50 -3.84 -10.01 6.76
CA VAL A 50 -4.84 -9.88 5.70
C VAL A 50 -5.84 -11.02 5.83
N TYR A 51 -6.77 -10.85 6.75
CA TYR A 51 -7.90 -11.74 6.92
C TYR A 51 -9.12 -11.24 6.11
N ILE A 52 -9.60 -12.07 5.18
CA ILE A 52 -10.83 -11.81 4.44
C ILE A 52 -11.98 -12.57 5.14
N PRO A 53 -12.91 -11.86 5.82
CA PRO A 53 -14.00 -12.53 6.50
C PRO A 53 -14.89 -13.30 5.52
N GLY A 54 -15.39 -14.45 5.96
CA GLY A 54 -16.31 -15.27 5.17
C GLY A 54 -17.53 -14.46 4.73
N ALA A 55 -18.06 -14.72 3.53
CA ALA A 55 -19.09 -13.89 2.90
C ALA A 55 -20.41 -13.74 3.70
N GLN A 56 -20.68 -14.66 4.62
CA GLN A 56 -21.86 -14.67 5.49
C GLN A 56 -21.54 -14.41 6.97
N SER A 57 -20.26 -14.22 7.33
CA SER A 57 -19.84 -13.95 8.70
C SER A 57 -20.46 -12.66 9.25
N GLU A 58 -20.63 -12.59 10.56
CA GLU A 58 -21.09 -11.37 11.24
C GLU A 58 -20.16 -10.18 10.95
N GLU A 59 -18.84 -10.41 10.91
CA GLU A 59 -17.84 -9.41 10.56
C GLU A 59 -18.06 -8.81 9.16
N MET A 60 -18.32 -9.65 8.17
CA MET A 60 -18.66 -9.21 6.82
C MET A 60 -19.97 -8.42 6.78
N GLN A 61 -20.97 -8.81 7.57
CA GLN A 61 -22.23 -8.07 7.66
C GLN A 61 -22.03 -6.68 8.30
N CYS A 62 -21.25 -6.60 9.38
CA CYS A 62 -20.84 -5.35 10.02
C CYS A 62 -20.06 -4.46 9.04
N ALA A 63 -19.10 -5.02 8.30
CA ALA A 63 -18.33 -4.29 7.29
C ALA A 63 -19.25 -3.71 6.20
N ARG A 64 -20.19 -4.51 5.67
CA ARG A 64 -21.16 -4.05 4.66
C ARG A 64 -22.06 -2.93 5.19
N ALA A 65 -22.54 -3.06 6.43
CA ALA A 65 -23.35 -2.03 7.08
C ALA A 65 -22.54 -0.75 7.30
N PHE A 66 -21.27 -0.86 7.69
CA PHE A 66 -20.37 0.27 7.80
C PHE A 66 -20.14 0.96 6.46
N THR A 67 -19.82 0.21 5.39
CA THR A 67 -19.65 0.76 4.04
C THR A 67 -20.92 1.47 3.58
N GLU A 68 -22.10 0.87 3.76
CA GLU A 68 -23.39 1.49 3.43
C GLU A 68 -23.62 2.79 4.22
N SER A 69 -23.26 2.83 5.52
CA SER A 69 -23.39 4.02 6.36
C SER A 69 -22.45 5.17 5.97
N ARG A 70 -21.31 4.85 5.36
CA ARG A 70 -20.31 5.83 4.90
C ARG A 70 -20.50 6.25 3.44
N THR A 71 -21.29 5.51 2.68
CA THR A 71 -21.46 5.68 1.23
C THR A 71 -22.94 5.64 0.83
N CYS A 72 -23.36 4.66 0.01
CA CYS A 72 -24.76 4.43 -0.34
C CYS A 72 -25.03 2.93 -0.53
N ARG A 73 -26.32 2.56 -0.64
CA ARG A 73 -26.77 1.16 -0.72
C ARG A 73 -26.12 0.36 -1.86
N THR A 74 -25.82 1.00 -2.99
CA THR A 74 -25.15 0.35 -4.15
C THR A 74 -23.72 -0.08 -3.81
N TRP A 75 -23.07 0.59 -2.87
CA TRP A 75 -21.70 0.31 -2.42
C TRP A 75 -21.63 -0.64 -1.24
N LYS A 76 -22.76 -1.09 -0.69
CA LYS A 76 -22.82 -2.01 0.47
C LYS A 76 -21.90 -3.23 0.33
N ASN A 77 -21.88 -3.85 -0.85
CA ASN A 77 -21.08 -5.06 -1.10
C ASN A 77 -19.63 -4.74 -1.55
N ARG A 78 -19.25 -3.47 -1.62
CA ARG A 78 -17.93 -2.98 -2.04
C ARG A 78 -17.02 -2.72 -0.83
N VAL A 79 -17.08 -3.59 0.18
CA VAL A 79 -16.29 -3.48 1.43
C VAL A 79 -14.78 -3.45 1.22
N PHE A 80 -14.29 -4.04 0.12
CA PHE A 80 -12.87 -4.07 -0.23
C PHE A 80 -12.49 -3.07 -1.34
N ALA A 81 -13.40 -2.18 -1.75
CA ALA A 81 -13.05 -1.17 -2.72
C ALA A 81 -12.06 -0.17 -2.09
N ALA A 82 -10.85 -0.12 -2.64
CA ALA A 82 -9.86 0.90 -2.28
C ALA A 82 -10.19 2.20 -3.01
N ASP A 83 -10.29 3.31 -2.28
CA ASP A 83 -10.59 4.65 -2.79
C ASP A 83 -9.33 5.43 -3.18
N SER A 84 -8.24 4.74 -3.53
CA SER A 84 -6.88 5.30 -3.74
C SER A 84 -6.31 6.04 -2.53
N SER A 85 -6.87 5.85 -1.32
CA SER A 85 -6.31 6.41 -0.10
C SER A 85 -4.89 5.90 0.14
N ALA A 86 -4.02 6.83 0.56
CA ALA A 86 -2.64 6.51 0.87
C ALA A 86 -2.52 5.63 2.12
N ILE A 87 -1.53 4.73 2.10
CA ILE A 87 -1.26 3.77 3.17
C ILE A 87 -0.47 4.47 4.29
N ASN A 88 -0.93 4.38 5.54
CA ASN A 88 -0.18 4.92 6.67
C ASN A 88 1.09 4.09 6.93
N LEU A 89 2.24 4.77 7.00
CA LEU A 89 3.50 4.17 7.41
C LEU A 89 3.62 4.23 8.94
N TYR A 90 3.90 3.07 9.55
CA TYR A 90 4.09 2.95 11.00
C TYR A 90 5.25 3.79 11.54
N ALA A 91 6.34 3.88 10.77
CA ALA A 91 7.56 4.58 11.16
C ALA A 91 8.06 5.49 10.04
N ARG A 92 8.79 6.52 10.46
CA ARG A 92 9.44 7.48 9.57
C ARG A 92 10.47 6.77 8.68
N PRO A 93 10.36 6.86 7.34
CA PRO A 93 11.38 6.32 6.44
C PRO A 93 12.72 7.03 6.64
N GLY A 94 13.83 6.30 6.48
CA GLY A 94 15.18 6.86 6.60
C GLY A 94 15.50 7.90 5.52
N MET A 95 15.07 7.65 4.28
CA MET A 95 15.24 8.51 3.10
C MET A 95 13.92 9.18 2.70
N PHE A 96 14.00 10.40 2.12
CA PHE A 96 12.83 11.18 1.64
C PHE A 96 11.74 11.44 2.70
N ARG A 97 12.20 11.69 3.94
CA ARG A 97 11.37 11.91 5.14
C ARG A 97 10.17 12.82 4.93
N ASP A 98 10.36 13.96 4.26
CA ASP A 98 9.31 14.97 4.10
C ASP A 98 8.39 14.69 2.91
N GLY A 99 8.84 13.87 1.95
CA GLY A 99 8.03 13.47 0.79
C GLY A 99 6.87 12.53 1.14
N PHE A 100 6.96 11.84 2.28
CA PHE A 100 5.89 11.01 2.80
C PHE A 100 5.06 11.71 3.89
N TYR A 101 5.41 12.93 4.29
CA TYR A 101 4.76 13.61 5.42
C TYR A 101 3.58 14.46 4.93
N ASP A 102 2.36 14.10 5.34
CA ASP A 102 1.15 14.80 4.94
C ASP A 102 0.88 16.06 5.79
N GLN A 103 -0.03 16.92 5.31
CA GLN A 103 -0.48 18.11 6.04
C GLN A 103 -1.12 17.77 7.41
N LYS A 104 -1.47 16.51 7.67
CA LYS A 104 -2.05 16.01 8.93
C LYS A 104 -0.98 15.37 9.82
N ALA A 105 0.29 15.63 9.57
CA ALA A 105 1.41 15.15 10.36
C ALA A 105 1.58 13.62 10.37
N ARG A 106 1.15 12.92 9.32
CA ARG A 106 1.25 11.46 9.16
C ARG A 106 2.20 11.10 8.03
N PHE A 107 2.83 9.93 8.15
CA PHE A 107 3.61 9.35 7.06
C PHE A 107 2.67 8.52 6.17
N LEU A 108 2.51 8.92 4.91
CA LEU A 108 1.60 8.31 3.95
C LEU A 108 2.37 7.83 2.71
N LEU A 109 2.06 6.62 2.26
CA LEU A 109 2.53 6.05 1.00
C LEU A 109 1.39 6.07 -0.02
N ASN A 110 1.53 6.88 -1.07
CA ASN A 110 0.60 6.88 -2.18
C ASN A 110 0.93 5.71 -3.12
N CYS A 111 0.39 4.52 -2.83
CA CYS A 111 0.56 3.33 -3.66
C CYS A 111 -0.66 3.21 -4.58
N GLN A 112 -0.48 3.58 -5.86
CA GLN A 112 -1.50 3.38 -6.90
C GLN A 112 -1.08 2.20 -7.77
N VAL A 113 -2.03 1.34 -8.12
CA VAL A 113 -1.86 0.18 -9.01
C VAL A 113 -2.28 0.56 -10.41
#